data_AF-A0A2T1GAT5-F1
#
_entry.id   AF-A0A2T1GAT5-F1
#
_cell.length_a   1.000
_cell.length_b   1.000
_cell.length_c   1.000
_cell.angle_alpha   90.00
_cell.angle_beta   90.00
_cell.angle_gamma   90.00
#
_symmetry.space_group_name_H-M   'P 1'
#
loop_
_entity.id
_entity.type
_entity.pdbx_description
1 polymer ?
#
loop_
_entity_poly.entity_id
_entity_poly.type
_entity_poly.pdbx_seq_one_letter_code
_entity_poly.pdbx_strand_id
1 'polypeptide(L)'
;MPYAVARIAKLKQSNLGGSGMHVSRSRETPNADRSKLKDNQTLIHNEDLDLPLSEIVHNKIHAVEQRRKIRPDAVYAVEILLTASPEYFRPDDPSKYGDYQVDRLDSWAKASKDWLQREYGDKIVRAELHLDEATPHIHAYLVPTDENGQLNCKKIFGGRAKMFAFQDSYAAATKHLGLERGVKNSRAEHTTVKDYYTVVNSASQELDLKDLSVVQARAVAYAQMQRDHQELERRLKYVADQRDLLSQKLERTQEELKVQSQVNRSLSTPEALIPLARVACELGLPPEGLDKQMKPIDLVMETRSTDLIGAAYWLTERFGAAATMGLVNERVQEIVTEQIPGGFIPPRPERDKWDEVKDNLTKARQLPTKLVERLHHEGLIYADDGGRLICLYRDFEERVTGAVAIDLGLEELGSDSKSIRKSMTIDGSKLTGGWCYFQAPRQGAIDLVVVLEDVLEAMAYATLKAQERNTLFLVGHEGGWMPGDELERVDVVVATDTQLSNLPGQVEYELPVSGSWGEELQGYLAGAMELEEVEQSVSVPISIDRNYVELEEEEEERHQDRGLSM
;
A
#
# COMPACT_ATOMS: atom_id res chain seq x y z
N MET A 1 2.72 -3.54 18.39
CA MET A 1 2.41 -2.28 19.11
C MET A 1 0.93 -2.31 19.44
N PRO A 2 0.52 -2.08 20.70
CA PRO A 2 -0.88 -2.17 21.07
C PRO A 2 -1.68 -0.99 20.51
N TYR A 3 -2.89 -1.26 20.03
CA TYR A 3 -3.79 -0.26 19.47
C TYR A 3 -4.88 0.15 20.45
N ALA A 4 -5.26 1.43 20.42
CA ALA A 4 -6.51 1.92 20.98
C ALA A 4 -7.67 1.50 20.07
N VAL A 5 -8.63 0.77 20.61
CA VAL A 5 -9.79 0.26 19.86
C VAL A 5 -11.04 0.97 20.34
N ALA A 6 -11.68 1.71 19.43
CA ALA A 6 -12.99 2.29 19.66
C ALA A 6 -13.94 1.92 18.52
N ARG A 7 -15.20 1.62 18.82
CA ARG A 7 -16.25 1.37 17.82
C ARG A 7 -17.57 1.96 18.33
N ILE A 8 -18.44 2.31 17.39
CA ILE A 8 -19.83 2.63 17.71
C ILE A 8 -20.82 1.64 17.09
N ALA A 9 -21.92 1.38 17.77
CA ALA A 9 -23.11 0.71 17.25
C ALA A 9 -24.35 1.57 17.52
N LYS A 10 -25.23 1.71 16.53
CA LYS A 10 -26.44 2.52 16.65
C LYS A 10 -27.57 1.65 17.19
N LEU A 11 -28.18 2.07 18.29
CA LEU A 11 -29.30 1.36 18.90
C LEU A 11 -30.61 2.10 18.63
N LYS A 12 -31.55 1.39 18.00
CA LYS A 12 -32.95 1.80 17.96
C LYS A 12 -33.63 1.43 19.28
N GLN A 13 -34.82 1.95 19.51
CA GLN A 13 -35.60 1.67 20.73
C GLN A 13 -35.72 0.16 21.01
N SER A 14 -35.98 -0.65 19.98
CA SER A 14 -36.10 -2.11 20.10
C SER A 14 -34.80 -2.83 20.46
N ASN A 15 -33.64 -2.21 20.26
CA ASN A 15 -32.34 -2.81 20.56
C ASN A 15 -31.86 -2.52 21.98
N LEU A 16 -32.40 -1.50 22.64
CA LEU A 16 -31.94 -1.02 23.95
C LEU A 16 -32.05 -2.09 25.04
N GLY A 17 -33.18 -2.79 25.12
CA GLY A 17 -33.40 -3.82 26.13
C GLY A 17 -32.38 -4.96 26.00
N GLY A 18 -32.19 -5.47 24.77
CA GLY A 18 -31.23 -6.56 24.51
C GLY A 18 -29.78 -6.18 24.78
N SER A 19 -29.35 -4.98 24.37
CA SER A 19 -27.99 -4.48 24.67
C SER A 19 -27.81 -4.24 26.17
N GLY A 20 -28.79 -3.60 26.82
CA GLY A 20 -28.77 -3.36 28.26
C GLY A 20 -28.65 -4.64 29.08
N MET A 21 -29.46 -5.67 28.78
CA MET A 21 -29.42 -6.97 29.47
C MET A 21 -28.11 -7.73 29.25
N HIS A 22 -27.45 -7.54 28.09
CA HIS A 22 -26.14 -8.14 27.84
C HIS A 22 -25.09 -7.53 28.76
N VAL A 23 -25.07 -6.19 28.84
CA VAL A 23 -24.09 -5.45 29.63
C VAL A 23 -24.33 -5.61 31.12
N SER A 24 -25.58 -5.58 31.58
CA SER A 24 -25.91 -5.86 32.99
C SER A 24 -25.87 -7.36 33.36
N ARG A 25 -25.48 -8.23 32.42
CA ARG A 25 -25.46 -9.70 32.57
C ARG A 25 -26.77 -10.31 33.06
N SER A 26 -27.89 -9.66 32.77
CA SER A 26 -29.24 -10.15 33.10
C SER A 26 -29.72 -11.26 32.14
N ARG A 27 -28.93 -11.57 31.10
CA ARG A 27 -29.09 -12.73 30.22
C ARG A 27 -27.82 -13.56 30.22
N GLU A 28 -27.95 -14.86 29.95
CA GLU A 28 -26.80 -15.74 29.77
C GLU A 28 -25.92 -15.28 28.60
N THR A 29 -24.62 -15.17 28.85
CA THR A 29 -23.61 -14.71 27.90
C THR A 29 -22.50 -15.79 27.88
N PRO A 30 -22.44 -16.64 26.83
CA PRO A 30 -21.61 -17.84 26.84
C PRO A 30 -20.10 -17.63 27.03
N ASN A 31 -19.58 -16.48 26.62
CA ASN A 31 -18.16 -16.14 26.69
C ASN A 31 -17.76 -15.37 27.97
N ALA A 32 -18.72 -15.11 28.86
CA ALA A 32 -18.49 -14.43 30.13
C ALA A 32 -18.26 -15.43 31.27
N ASP A 33 -17.17 -15.26 32.00
CA ASP A 33 -16.85 -16.00 33.21
C ASP A 33 -17.65 -15.46 34.39
N ARG A 34 -18.71 -16.18 34.77
CA ARG A 34 -19.60 -15.80 35.87
C ARG A 34 -18.88 -15.65 37.22
N SER A 35 -17.70 -16.24 37.41
CA SER A 35 -16.95 -16.10 38.65
C SER A 35 -16.32 -14.70 38.82
N LYS A 36 -16.06 -14.01 37.70
CA LYS A 36 -15.48 -12.65 37.63
C LYS A 36 -16.52 -11.54 37.51
N LEU A 37 -17.81 -11.88 37.54
CA LEU A 37 -18.91 -10.93 37.30
C LEU A 37 -18.93 -9.78 38.33
N LYS A 38 -18.48 -10.06 39.56
CA LYS A 38 -18.30 -9.07 40.64
C LYS A 38 -17.17 -8.07 40.40
N ASP A 39 -16.28 -8.36 39.44
CA ASP A 39 -15.14 -7.52 39.11
C ASP A 39 -15.53 -6.46 38.04
N ASN A 40 -16.68 -6.63 37.38
CA ASN A 40 -17.25 -5.62 36.49
C ASN A 40 -17.62 -4.36 37.27
N GLN A 41 -17.48 -3.19 36.63
CA GLN A 41 -17.68 -1.90 37.31
C GLN A 41 -18.47 -0.91 36.47
N THR A 42 -19.45 -0.25 37.10
CA THR A 42 -20.12 0.91 36.49
C THR A 42 -19.26 2.16 36.69
N LEU A 43 -18.69 2.66 35.60
CA LEU A 43 -17.78 3.81 35.61
C LEU A 43 -18.52 5.15 35.59
N ILE A 44 -19.65 5.22 34.87
CA ILE A 44 -20.49 6.42 34.72
C ILE A 44 -21.96 6.00 34.85
N HIS A 45 -22.70 6.69 35.70
CA HIS A 45 -24.15 6.57 35.89
C HIS A 45 -24.70 7.88 36.49
N ASN A 46 -26.02 8.08 36.48
CA ASN A 46 -26.69 9.27 37.02
C ASN A 46 -27.59 8.90 38.21
N GLU A 47 -27.02 8.23 39.21
CA GLU A 47 -27.76 7.70 40.40
C GLU A 47 -28.93 6.76 40.04
N ASP A 48 -28.87 6.14 38.86
CA ASP A 48 -29.91 5.33 38.23
C ASP A 48 -29.45 3.89 37.95
N LEU A 49 -28.55 3.37 38.79
CA LEU A 49 -27.94 2.05 38.63
C LEU A 49 -28.96 0.91 38.52
N ASP A 50 -30.04 1.00 39.29
CA ASP A 50 -31.09 -0.02 39.34
C ASP A 50 -32.04 0.03 38.14
N LEU A 51 -31.97 1.09 37.31
CA LEU A 51 -32.85 1.24 36.16
C LEU A 51 -32.32 0.48 34.93
N PRO A 52 -33.22 -0.13 34.13
CA PRO A 52 -32.83 -0.73 32.86
C PRO A 52 -32.39 0.36 31.88
N LEU A 53 -31.43 0.03 31.01
CA LEU A 53 -30.87 0.98 30.03
C LEU A 53 -31.95 1.66 29.18
N SER A 54 -32.99 0.91 28.80
CA SER A 54 -34.10 1.43 28.01
C SER A 54 -34.81 2.59 28.71
N GLU A 55 -34.98 2.50 30.04
CA GLU A 55 -35.64 3.53 30.84
C GLU A 55 -34.72 4.73 31.03
N ILE A 56 -33.44 4.51 31.34
CA ILE A 56 -32.44 5.59 31.44
C ILE A 56 -32.37 6.42 30.15
N VAL A 57 -32.28 5.75 29.00
CA VAL A 57 -32.25 6.41 27.69
C VAL A 57 -33.56 7.14 27.41
N HIS A 58 -34.70 6.53 27.74
CA HIS A 58 -36.00 7.15 27.56
C HIS A 58 -36.14 8.42 28.42
N ASN A 59 -35.77 8.34 29.69
CA ASN A 59 -35.78 9.46 30.63
C ASN A 59 -34.89 10.60 30.14
N LYS A 60 -33.68 10.31 29.64
CA LYS A 60 -32.79 11.33 29.06
C LYS A 60 -33.40 12.01 27.84
N ILE A 61 -34.05 11.26 26.95
CA ILE A 61 -34.70 11.83 25.76
C ILE A 61 -35.88 12.72 26.17
N HIS A 62 -36.68 12.29 27.14
CA HIS A 62 -37.89 12.97 27.57
C HIS A 62 -37.69 14.00 28.69
N ALA A 63 -36.44 14.19 29.15
CA ALA A 63 -36.06 15.30 30.03
C ALA A 63 -36.28 16.68 29.37
N VAL A 64 -36.40 16.73 28.04
CA VAL A 64 -36.75 17.91 27.26
C VAL A 64 -37.97 17.61 26.40
N GLU A 65 -38.88 18.59 26.28
CA GLU A 65 -40.06 18.48 25.43
C GLU A 65 -39.68 18.21 23.96
N GLN A 66 -40.26 17.17 23.37
CA GLN A 66 -39.98 16.77 22.00
C GLN A 66 -40.88 17.55 21.04
N ARG A 67 -40.28 18.42 20.23
CA ARG A 67 -41.02 19.33 19.32
C ARG A 67 -41.66 18.61 18.14
N ARG A 68 -41.22 17.39 17.87
CA ARG A 68 -41.68 16.56 16.75
C ARG A 68 -41.77 15.11 17.23
N LYS A 69 -42.68 14.35 16.61
CA LYS A 69 -42.74 12.91 16.81
C LYS A 69 -41.39 12.27 16.46
N ILE A 70 -40.82 11.51 17.39
CA ILE A 70 -39.60 10.74 17.16
C ILE A 70 -39.90 9.67 16.10
N ARG A 71 -39.09 9.64 15.04
CA ARG A 71 -39.24 8.68 13.94
C ARG A 71 -39.02 7.24 14.46
N PRO A 72 -39.76 6.24 13.95
CA PRO A 72 -39.65 4.85 14.42
C PRO A 72 -38.24 4.25 14.29
N ASP A 73 -37.48 4.70 13.30
CA ASP A 73 -36.11 4.26 13.02
C ASP A 73 -35.05 5.23 13.57
N ALA A 74 -35.42 6.09 14.53
CA ALA A 74 -34.50 6.96 15.23
C ALA A 74 -33.46 6.15 16.00
N VAL A 75 -32.25 6.70 16.07
CA VAL A 75 -31.19 6.18 16.93
C VAL A 75 -31.40 6.78 18.32
N TYR A 76 -31.84 5.96 19.26
CA TYR A 76 -32.12 6.37 20.65
C TYR A 76 -30.83 6.46 21.45
N ALA A 77 -29.91 5.52 21.22
CA ALA A 77 -28.59 5.54 21.83
C ALA A 77 -27.53 5.07 20.82
N VAL A 78 -26.29 5.45 21.09
CA VAL A 78 -25.10 4.93 20.44
C VAL A 78 -24.29 4.22 21.51
N GLU A 79 -24.07 2.93 21.30
CA GLU A 79 -23.17 2.13 22.12
C GLU A 79 -21.75 2.34 21.60
N ILE A 80 -20.86 2.79 22.48
CA ILE A 80 -19.44 3.01 22.23
C ILE A 80 -18.69 1.88 22.93
N LEU A 81 -18.08 1.00 22.15
CA LEU A 81 -17.16 -0.02 22.64
C LEU A 81 -15.75 0.60 22.70
N LEU A 82 -15.12 0.56 23.87
CA LEU A 82 -13.73 0.95 24.08
C LEU A 82 -12.94 -0.24 24.59
N THR A 83 -11.78 -0.52 23.99
CA THR A 83 -10.82 -1.51 24.49
C THR A 83 -9.41 -1.15 23.97
N ALA A 84 -8.45 -2.01 24.24
CA ALA A 84 -7.11 -1.96 23.69
C ALA A 84 -6.69 -3.37 23.26
N SER A 85 -5.60 -3.48 22.48
CA SER A 85 -5.08 -4.79 22.13
C SER A 85 -4.73 -5.62 23.39
N PRO A 86 -4.89 -6.97 23.36
CA PRO A 86 -4.49 -7.87 24.44
C PRO A 86 -3.10 -7.60 25.02
N GLU A 87 -2.11 -7.36 24.17
CA GLU A 87 -0.72 -7.10 24.54
C GLU A 87 -0.52 -5.80 25.33
N TYR A 88 -1.51 -4.90 25.36
CA TYR A 88 -1.50 -3.80 26.34
C TYR A 88 -1.82 -4.30 27.74
N PHE A 89 -2.89 -5.08 27.91
CA PHE A 89 -3.34 -5.51 29.23
C PHE A 89 -2.44 -6.59 29.82
N ARG A 90 -1.88 -7.46 28.99
CA ARG A 90 -1.06 -8.61 29.38
C ARG A 90 0.17 -8.69 28.47
N PRO A 91 1.15 -7.78 28.64
CA PRO A 91 2.31 -7.68 27.76
C PRO A 91 3.23 -8.90 27.83
N ASP A 92 3.25 -9.61 28.96
CA ASP A 92 4.10 -10.79 29.15
C ASP A 92 3.58 -12.01 28.37
N ASP A 93 2.26 -12.12 28.21
CA ASP A 93 1.63 -13.20 27.46
C ASP A 93 0.23 -12.78 26.95
N PRO A 94 0.14 -12.25 25.72
CA PRO A 94 -1.13 -11.80 25.11
C PRO A 94 -2.16 -12.91 24.93
N SER A 95 -1.74 -14.18 24.96
CA SER A 95 -2.63 -15.33 24.74
C SER A 95 -3.42 -15.73 25.99
N LYS A 96 -3.03 -15.24 27.19
CA LYS A 96 -3.71 -15.56 28.44
C LYS A 96 -5.08 -14.92 28.53
N TYR A 97 -6.09 -15.69 28.18
CA TYR A 97 -7.49 -15.28 28.19
C TYR A 97 -7.93 -14.79 29.58
N GLY A 98 -8.49 -13.58 29.65
CA GLY A 98 -9.03 -13.03 30.89
C GLY A 98 -7.99 -12.56 31.91
N ASP A 99 -6.70 -12.60 31.57
CA ASP A 99 -5.61 -12.02 32.38
C ASP A 99 -5.34 -10.58 31.96
N TYR A 100 -4.89 -9.78 32.94
CA TYR A 100 -4.50 -8.39 32.77
C TYR A 100 -3.64 -7.91 33.96
N GLN A 101 -2.76 -6.95 33.70
CA GLN A 101 -2.01 -6.21 34.71
C GLN A 101 -2.88 -5.07 35.25
N VAL A 102 -3.08 -5.05 36.57
CA VAL A 102 -4.00 -4.11 37.26
C VAL A 102 -3.64 -2.65 36.99
N ASP A 103 -2.36 -2.26 37.12
CA ASP A 103 -1.94 -0.86 36.92
C ASP A 103 -2.25 -0.35 35.50
N ARG A 104 -2.13 -1.22 34.50
CA ARG A 104 -2.43 -0.91 33.09
C ARG A 104 -3.93 -0.81 32.85
N LEU A 105 -4.70 -1.74 33.44
CA LEU A 105 -6.15 -1.70 33.41
C LEU A 105 -6.66 -0.38 34.01
N ASP A 106 -6.22 -0.03 35.21
CA ASP A 106 -6.66 1.16 35.93
C ASP A 106 -6.32 2.44 35.16
N SER A 107 -5.10 2.52 34.62
CA SER A 107 -4.66 3.66 33.80
C SER A 107 -5.51 3.82 32.53
N TRP A 108 -5.82 2.70 31.85
CA TRP A 108 -6.64 2.71 30.65
C TRP A 108 -8.12 3.01 30.95
N ALA A 109 -8.69 2.41 31.99
CA ALA A 109 -10.07 2.64 32.41
C ALA A 109 -10.28 4.10 32.80
N LYS A 110 -9.33 4.69 33.54
CA LYS A 110 -9.33 6.11 33.89
C LYS A 110 -9.27 7.01 32.64
N ALA A 111 -8.30 6.79 31.75
CA ALA A 111 -8.16 7.59 30.54
C ALA A 111 -9.42 7.51 29.64
N SER A 112 -10.03 6.32 29.54
CA SER A 112 -11.25 6.10 28.77
C SER A 112 -12.46 6.79 29.38
N LYS A 113 -12.63 6.70 30.71
CA LYS A 113 -13.67 7.43 31.45
C LYS A 113 -13.53 8.94 31.29
N ASP A 114 -12.32 9.47 31.50
CA ASP A 114 -12.04 10.90 31.40
C ASP A 114 -12.29 11.41 29.97
N TRP A 115 -11.95 10.63 28.94
CA TRP A 115 -12.25 10.94 27.55
C TRP A 115 -13.76 10.98 27.28
N LEU A 116 -14.53 9.98 27.74
CA LEU A 116 -15.99 9.95 27.59
C LEU A 116 -16.65 11.18 28.21
N GLN A 117 -16.24 11.54 29.44
CA GLN A 117 -16.78 12.70 30.15
C GLN A 117 -16.40 14.01 29.48
N ARG A 118 -15.17 14.15 28.99
CA ARG A 118 -14.69 15.38 28.35
C ARG A 118 -15.30 15.61 26.96
N GLU A 119 -15.42 14.56 26.14
CA GLU A 119 -15.92 14.69 24.76
C GLU A 119 -17.45 14.78 24.69
N TYR A 120 -18.14 14.04 25.55
CA TYR A 120 -19.58 13.83 25.42
C TYR A 120 -20.37 14.24 26.66
N GLY A 121 -19.72 14.37 27.81
CA GLY A 121 -20.32 14.88 29.04
C GLY A 121 -21.62 14.17 29.40
N ASP A 122 -22.66 14.97 29.61
CA ASP A 122 -24.00 14.53 30.03
C ASP A 122 -24.73 13.66 28.99
N LYS A 123 -24.21 13.56 27.76
CA LYS A 123 -24.76 12.67 26.74
C LYS A 123 -24.44 11.21 27.01
N ILE A 124 -23.37 10.92 27.77
CA ILE A 124 -23.07 9.56 28.25
C ILE A 124 -23.97 9.29 29.46
N VAL A 125 -24.94 8.40 29.28
CA VAL A 125 -25.89 8.05 30.34
C VAL A 125 -25.43 6.88 31.19
N ARG A 126 -24.62 5.99 30.62
CA ARG A 126 -24.04 4.84 31.33
C ARG A 126 -22.72 4.40 30.72
N ALA A 127 -21.77 3.96 31.52
CA ALA A 127 -20.55 3.29 31.03
C ALA A 127 -20.15 2.16 31.97
N GLU A 128 -19.98 0.96 31.42
CA GLU A 128 -19.77 -0.29 32.15
C GLU A 128 -18.47 -0.94 31.71
N LEU A 129 -17.58 -1.23 32.66
CA LEU A 129 -16.33 -1.95 32.46
C LEU A 129 -16.57 -3.44 32.70
N HIS A 130 -16.26 -4.25 31.69
CA HIS A 130 -16.31 -5.70 31.77
C HIS A 130 -14.91 -6.30 31.90
N LEU A 131 -14.74 -7.14 32.93
CA LEU A 131 -13.51 -7.90 33.23
C LEU A 131 -13.76 -9.42 33.21
N ASP A 132 -14.99 -9.83 32.94
CA ASP A 132 -15.45 -11.22 32.89
C ASP A 132 -15.34 -11.88 31.51
N GLU A 133 -14.84 -11.17 30.49
CA GLU A 133 -14.59 -11.71 29.15
C GLU A 133 -13.08 -11.79 28.85
N ALA A 134 -12.73 -12.08 27.58
CA ALA A 134 -11.35 -12.29 27.13
C ALA A 134 -10.38 -11.14 27.42
N THR A 135 -10.85 -9.91 27.19
CA THR A 135 -10.04 -8.70 27.24
C THR A 135 -10.89 -7.58 27.86
N PRO A 136 -10.33 -6.81 28.81
CA PRO A 136 -11.05 -5.70 29.42
C PRO A 136 -11.62 -4.73 28.37
N HIS A 137 -12.89 -4.37 28.51
CA HIS A 137 -13.56 -3.46 27.58
C HIS A 137 -14.68 -2.69 28.26
N ILE A 138 -14.99 -1.51 27.73
CA ILE A 138 -16.04 -0.64 28.23
C ILE A 138 -17.17 -0.55 27.19
N HIS A 139 -18.40 -0.72 27.65
CA HIS A 139 -19.60 -0.35 26.91
C HIS A 139 -20.13 0.97 27.46
N ALA A 140 -20.03 2.04 26.68
CA ALA A 140 -20.58 3.35 27.03
C ALA A 140 -21.79 3.70 26.15
N TYR A 141 -22.85 4.22 26.75
CA TYR A 141 -24.09 4.54 26.07
C TYR A 141 -24.29 6.04 25.96
N LEU A 142 -24.30 6.53 24.73
CA LEU A 142 -24.50 7.94 24.39
C LEU A 142 -25.91 8.18 23.86
N VAL A 143 -26.66 9.11 24.44
CA VAL A 143 -27.93 9.59 23.87
C VAL A 143 -27.65 10.77 22.93
N PRO A 144 -27.85 10.64 21.60
CA PRO A 144 -27.31 11.59 20.64
C PRO A 144 -28.22 12.81 20.48
N THR A 145 -28.30 13.67 21.49
CA THR A 145 -29.09 14.91 21.44
C THR A 145 -28.30 16.08 20.84
N ASP A 146 -28.99 16.98 20.13
CA ASP A 146 -28.46 18.28 19.71
C ASP A 146 -28.57 19.33 20.83
N GLU A 147 -28.26 20.59 20.52
CA GLU A 147 -28.31 21.70 21.48
C GLU A 147 -29.72 22.01 21.99
N ASN A 148 -30.76 21.57 21.28
CA ASN A 148 -32.16 21.71 21.67
C ASN A 148 -32.70 20.45 22.37
N GLY A 149 -31.83 19.49 22.72
CA GLY A 149 -32.24 18.23 23.34
C GLY A 149 -32.94 17.25 22.38
N GLN A 150 -32.93 17.50 21.06
CA GLN A 150 -33.60 16.62 20.09
C GLN A 150 -32.62 15.57 19.54
N LEU A 151 -33.10 14.36 19.24
CA LEU A 151 -32.25 13.28 18.71
C LEU A 151 -31.66 13.60 17.33
N ASN A 152 -30.33 13.64 17.24
CA ASN A 152 -29.57 13.89 16.01
C ASN A 152 -28.20 13.16 15.97
N CYS A 153 -28.24 11.84 15.81
CA CYS A 153 -27.02 11.02 15.66
C CYS A 153 -26.16 11.43 14.47
N LYS A 154 -26.75 11.87 13.35
CA LYS A 154 -26.01 12.31 12.15
C LYS A 154 -25.15 13.55 12.43
N LYS A 155 -25.57 14.42 13.34
CA LYS A 155 -24.78 15.59 13.74
C LYS A 155 -23.51 15.21 14.49
N ILE A 156 -23.54 14.11 15.27
CA ILE A 156 -22.38 13.67 16.06
C ILE A 156 -21.49 12.70 15.25
N PHE A 157 -22.07 11.65 14.67
CA PHE A 157 -21.32 10.55 14.02
C PHE A 157 -21.61 10.42 12.51
N GLY A 158 -22.21 11.42 11.89
CA GLY A 158 -22.54 11.38 10.47
C GLY A 158 -21.35 11.67 9.56
N GLY A 159 -21.06 10.72 8.67
CA GLY A 159 -20.05 10.87 7.62
C GLY A 159 -18.64 10.43 8.05
N ARG A 160 -17.78 10.22 7.04
CA ARG A 160 -16.44 9.66 7.21
C ARG A 160 -15.53 10.54 8.08
N ALA A 161 -15.58 11.86 7.89
CA ALA A 161 -14.75 12.81 8.62
C ALA A 161 -14.99 12.76 10.14
N LYS A 162 -16.25 12.66 10.58
CA LYS A 162 -16.58 12.58 12.02
C LYS A 162 -16.17 11.25 12.63
N MET A 163 -16.28 10.16 11.87
CA MET A 163 -15.77 8.85 12.31
C MET A 163 -14.24 8.82 12.42
N PHE A 164 -13.53 9.54 11.55
CA PHE A 164 -12.09 9.72 11.70
C PHE A 164 -11.74 10.56 12.92
N ALA A 165 -12.43 11.68 13.13
CA ALA A 165 -12.23 12.51 14.31
C ALA A 165 -12.51 11.73 15.61
N PHE A 166 -13.56 10.91 15.64
CA PHE A 166 -13.86 10.00 16.76
C PHE A 166 -12.68 9.10 17.10
N GLN A 167 -12.17 8.34 16.12
CA GLN A 167 -11.03 7.44 16.31
C GLN A 167 -9.74 8.19 16.68
N ASP A 168 -9.48 9.33 16.02
CA ASP A 168 -8.31 10.18 16.28
C ASP A 168 -8.34 10.73 17.71
N SER A 169 -9.50 11.19 18.18
CA SER A 169 -9.66 11.76 19.53
C SER A 169 -9.43 10.72 20.63
N TYR A 170 -9.94 9.48 20.46
CA TYR A 170 -9.75 8.42 21.46
C TYR A 170 -8.30 7.93 21.51
N ALA A 171 -7.67 7.77 20.35
CA ALA A 171 -6.24 7.42 20.29
C ALA A 171 -5.38 8.53 20.91
N ALA A 172 -5.70 9.81 20.69
CA ALA A 172 -4.99 10.91 21.33
C ALA A 172 -5.10 10.86 22.86
N ALA A 173 -6.28 10.53 23.39
CA ALA A 173 -6.50 10.42 24.83
C ALA A 173 -5.73 9.28 25.49
N THR A 174 -5.49 8.19 24.76
CA THR A 174 -4.81 6.99 25.26
C THR A 174 -3.32 6.91 24.86
N LYS A 175 -2.83 7.86 24.05
CA LYS A 175 -1.45 7.89 23.54
C LYS A 175 -0.37 7.83 24.63
N HIS A 176 -0.61 8.49 25.76
CA HIS A 176 0.33 8.51 26.89
C HIS A 176 0.51 7.13 27.56
N LEU A 177 -0.39 6.19 27.30
CA LEU A 177 -0.32 4.80 27.75
C LEU A 177 0.47 3.90 26.78
N GLY A 178 0.99 4.46 25.69
CA GLY A 178 1.65 3.71 24.61
C GLY A 178 0.69 3.05 23.63
N LEU A 179 -0.59 3.46 23.63
CA LEU A 179 -1.59 2.96 22.69
C LEU A 179 -1.58 3.78 21.40
N GLU A 180 -1.60 3.07 20.27
CA GLU A 180 -1.58 3.69 18.95
C GLU A 180 -2.94 3.77 18.29
N ARG A 181 -3.07 4.74 17.39
CA ARG A 181 -4.24 4.88 16.52
C ARG A 181 -4.26 3.72 15.52
N GLY A 182 -5.40 3.02 15.41
CA GLY A 182 -5.59 2.00 14.36
C GLY A 182 -5.37 2.57 12.95
N VAL A 183 -5.11 1.71 11.96
CA VAL A 183 -4.71 2.14 10.60
C VAL A 183 -5.79 3.02 9.94
N LYS A 184 -5.44 4.27 9.58
CA LYS A 184 -6.32 5.17 8.82
C LYS A 184 -6.62 4.57 7.44
N ASN A 185 -7.87 4.71 6.99
CA ASN A 185 -8.35 4.12 5.73
C ASN A 185 -8.25 2.58 5.65
N SER A 186 -8.17 1.88 6.79
CA SER A 186 -8.24 0.42 6.79
C SER A 186 -9.45 -0.09 6.00
N ARG A 187 -9.22 -1.12 5.18
CA ARG A 187 -10.25 -1.85 4.43
C ARG A 187 -10.81 -3.05 5.21
N ALA A 188 -10.38 -3.25 6.46
CA ALA A 188 -10.86 -4.34 7.29
C ALA A 188 -12.37 -4.21 7.52
N GLU A 189 -13.11 -5.27 7.21
CA GLU A 189 -14.53 -5.36 7.52
C GLU A 189 -14.74 -5.77 8.97
N HIS A 190 -15.80 -5.27 9.59
CA HIS A 190 -16.13 -5.68 10.95
C HIS A 190 -16.72 -7.09 10.94
N THR A 191 -15.98 -8.04 11.51
CA THR A 191 -16.49 -9.38 11.82
C THR A 191 -17.24 -9.33 13.15
N THR A 192 -18.47 -9.86 13.20
CA THR A 192 -19.20 -9.93 14.49
C THR A 192 -18.51 -10.91 15.44
N VAL A 193 -18.74 -10.77 16.75
CA VAL A 193 -18.19 -11.72 17.74
C VAL A 193 -18.64 -13.15 17.45
N LYS A 194 -19.91 -13.32 17.04
CA LYS A 194 -20.46 -14.61 16.64
C LYS A 194 -19.73 -15.19 15.43
N ASP A 195 -19.52 -14.40 14.38
CA ASP A 195 -18.82 -14.86 13.17
C ASP A 195 -17.35 -15.19 13.45
N TYR A 196 -16.70 -14.40 14.32
CA TYR A 196 -15.34 -14.71 14.79
C TYR A 196 -15.30 -16.07 15.50
N TYR A 197 -16.19 -16.30 16.45
CA TYR A 197 -16.28 -17.61 17.11
C TYR A 197 -16.79 -18.71 16.19
N THR A 198 -17.61 -18.43 15.17
CA THR A 198 -17.99 -19.43 14.17
C THR A 198 -16.77 -19.84 13.37
N VAL A 199 -15.90 -18.92 12.96
CA VAL A 199 -14.64 -19.24 12.26
C VAL A 199 -13.67 -20.00 13.19
N VAL A 200 -13.51 -19.55 14.44
CA VAL A 200 -12.64 -20.21 15.43
C VAL A 200 -13.17 -21.60 15.82
N ASN A 201 -14.49 -21.74 15.98
CA ASN A 201 -15.13 -22.98 16.37
C ASN A 201 -15.32 -23.95 15.20
N SER A 202 -15.53 -23.49 13.96
CA SER A 202 -15.58 -24.37 12.77
C SER A 202 -14.21 -24.95 12.46
N ALA A 203 -13.13 -24.23 12.74
CA ALA A 203 -11.78 -24.80 12.80
C ALA A 203 -11.59 -25.80 13.96
N SER A 204 -12.54 -25.89 14.90
CA SER A 204 -12.46 -26.71 16.13
C SER A 204 -13.54 -27.81 16.23
N GLN A 205 -14.53 -27.89 15.32
CA GLN A 205 -15.76 -28.67 15.49
C GLN A 205 -15.89 -29.96 14.68
N GLU A 206 -14.90 -30.34 13.88
CA GLU A 206 -14.70 -31.77 13.66
C GLU A 206 -13.77 -32.24 14.76
N LEU A 207 -14.23 -33.15 15.66
CA LEU A 207 -13.46 -34.27 16.24
C LEU A 207 -13.99 -34.73 17.62
N ASP A 208 -14.16 -36.05 17.71
CA ASP A 208 -14.31 -36.83 18.94
C ASP A 208 -12.92 -37.12 19.56
N LEU A 209 -12.82 -37.03 20.89
CA LEU A 209 -11.58 -36.81 21.66
C LEU A 209 -10.84 -38.10 22.09
N LYS A 210 -10.64 -39.08 21.19
CA LYS A 210 -9.96 -40.35 21.57
C LYS A 210 -8.67 -40.71 20.85
N ASP A 211 -8.21 -39.96 19.86
CA ASP A 211 -7.04 -40.34 19.06
C ASP A 211 -5.77 -39.50 19.34
N LEU A 212 -4.65 -40.17 19.62
CA LEU A 212 -3.33 -39.56 19.88
C LEU A 212 -2.74 -38.85 18.64
N SER A 213 -3.18 -39.25 17.43
CA SER A 213 -2.84 -38.59 16.15
C SER A 213 -3.44 -37.18 16.04
N VAL A 214 -4.60 -36.96 16.66
CA VAL A 214 -5.32 -35.68 16.67
C VAL A 214 -4.62 -34.65 17.55
N VAL A 215 -3.98 -35.09 18.64
CA VAL A 215 -3.18 -34.21 19.51
C VAL A 215 -1.93 -33.70 18.78
N GLN A 216 -1.29 -34.55 17.96
CA GLN A 216 -0.17 -34.14 17.11
C GLN A 216 -0.62 -33.21 15.99
N ALA A 217 -1.74 -33.51 15.30
CA ALA A 217 -2.31 -32.62 14.29
C ALA A 217 -2.71 -31.24 14.88
N ARG A 218 -3.26 -31.21 16.11
CA ARG A 218 -3.54 -29.98 16.86
C ARG A 218 -2.29 -29.17 17.15
N ALA A 219 -1.21 -29.81 17.62
CA ALA A 219 0.05 -29.12 17.91
C ALA A 219 0.65 -28.50 16.65
N VAL A 220 0.55 -29.20 15.51
CA VAL A 220 1.01 -28.72 14.20
C VAL A 220 0.15 -27.56 13.70
N ALA A 221 -1.18 -27.66 13.78
CA ALA A 221 -2.09 -26.58 13.35
C ALA A 221 -1.93 -25.31 14.22
N TYR A 222 -1.76 -25.46 15.54
CA TYR A 222 -1.49 -24.34 16.44
C TYR A 222 -0.13 -23.69 16.16
N ALA A 223 0.91 -24.50 15.91
CA ALA A 223 2.22 -24.01 15.52
C ALA A 223 2.20 -23.32 14.14
N GLN A 224 1.35 -23.77 13.21
CA GLN A 224 1.13 -23.11 11.92
C GLN A 224 0.45 -21.76 12.12
N MET A 225 -0.64 -21.71 12.88
CA MET A 225 -1.38 -20.47 13.14
C MET A 225 -0.52 -19.43 13.88
N GLN A 226 0.33 -19.84 14.82
CA GLN A 226 1.28 -18.94 15.47
C GLN A 226 2.34 -18.41 14.52
N ARG A 227 2.83 -19.23 13.58
CA ARG A 227 3.76 -18.78 12.53
C ARG A 227 3.10 -17.78 11.59
N ASP A 228 1.88 -18.07 11.14
CA ASP A 228 1.11 -17.19 10.26
C ASP A 228 0.79 -15.84 10.94
N HIS A 229 0.47 -15.87 12.23
CA HIS A 229 0.23 -14.65 13.02
C HIS A 229 1.51 -13.81 13.16
N GLN A 230 2.65 -14.44 13.50
CA GLN A 230 3.93 -13.75 13.59
C GLN A 230 4.36 -13.17 12.24
N GLU A 231 4.11 -13.88 11.15
CA GLU A 231 4.40 -13.39 9.81
C GLU A 231 3.50 -12.23 9.41
N LEU A 232 2.21 -12.29 9.75
CA LEU A 232 1.28 -11.20 9.54
C LEU A 232 1.67 -9.95 10.35
N GLU A 233 2.11 -10.11 11.59
CA GLU A 233 2.64 -9.01 12.41
C GLU A 233 3.91 -8.39 11.81
N ARG A 234 4.84 -9.21 11.30
CA ARG A 234 6.03 -8.72 10.61
C ARG A 234 5.67 -7.95 9.35
N ARG A 235 4.74 -8.45 8.54
CA ARG A 235 4.23 -7.77 7.34
C ARG A 235 3.55 -6.45 7.70
N LEU A 236 2.71 -6.41 8.75
CA LEU A 236 2.06 -5.19 9.21
C LEU A 236 3.07 -4.15 9.70
N LYS A 237 4.11 -4.57 10.42
CA LYS A 237 5.20 -3.69 10.85
C LYS A 237 5.98 -3.12 9.66
N TYR A 238 6.36 -3.97 8.70
CA TYR A 238 7.02 -3.53 7.47
C TYR A 238 6.19 -2.50 6.70
N VAL A 239 4.89 -2.74 6.53
CA VAL A 239 3.98 -1.81 5.86
C VAL A 239 3.86 -0.48 6.61
N ALA A 240 3.84 -0.50 7.95
CA ALA A 240 3.83 0.71 8.77
C ALA A 240 5.13 1.51 8.61
N ASP A 241 6.29 0.83 8.65
CA ASP A 241 7.60 1.46 8.46
C ASP A 241 7.72 2.09 7.06
N GLN A 242 7.24 1.40 6.01
CA GLN A 242 7.21 1.94 4.64
C GLN A 242 6.30 3.17 4.52
N ARG A 243 5.14 3.17 5.18
CA ARG A 243 4.22 4.32 5.19
C ARG A 243 4.88 5.53 5.87
N ASP A 244 5.57 5.31 6.97
CA ASP A 244 6.21 6.39 7.73
C ASP A 244 7.40 6.96 6.95
N LEU A 245 8.18 6.11 6.28
CA LEU A 245 9.23 6.53 5.34
C LEU A 245 8.67 7.36 4.18
N LEU A 246 7.57 6.92 3.56
CA LEU A 246 6.90 7.66 2.48
C LEU A 246 6.37 9.00 2.96
N SER A 247 5.85 9.06 4.19
CA SER A 247 5.35 10.30 4.79
C SER A 247 6.48 11.30 5.02
N GLN A 248 7.63 10.85 5.52
CA GLN A 248 8.82 11.69 5.68
C GLN A 248 9.37 12.18 4.34
N LYS A 249 9.42 11.31 3.31
CA LYS A 249 9.79 11.72 1.95
C LYS A 249 8.85 12.79 1.41
N LEU A 250 7.55 12.60 1.55
CA LEU A 250 6.54 13.56 1.09
C LEU A 250 6.69 14.92 1.77
N GLU A 251 6.91 14.94 3.09
CA GLU A 251 7.12 16.17 3.86
C GLU A 251 8.38 16.90 3.40
N ARG A 252 9.49 16.18 3.21
CA ARG A 252 10.73 16.74 2.66
C ARG A 252 10.54 17.31 1.26
N THR A 253 9.85 16.59 0.36
CA THR A 253 9.56 17.09 -0.99
C THR A 253 8.65 18.33 -0.95
N GLN A 254 7.69 18.38 -0.03
CA GLN A 254 6.84 19.56 0.16
C GLN A 254 7.63 20.77 0.69
N GLU A 255 8.58 20.56 1.58
CA GLU A 255 9.50 21.61 2.04
C GLU A 255 10.41 22.09 0.91
N GLU A 256 10.99 21.18 0.13
CA GLU A 256 11.79 21.50 -1.06
C GLU A 256 10.97 22.31 -2.08
N LEU A 257 9.73 21.92 -2.36
CA LEU A 257 8.82 22.66 -3.24
C LEU A 257 8.46 24.05 -2.67
N LYS A 258 8.32 24.17 -1.36
CA LYS A 258 8.04 25.46 -0.71
C LYS A 258 9.23 26.40 -0.80
N VAL A 259 10.44 25.91 -0.57
CA VAL A 259 11.70 26.65 -0.76
C VAL A 259 11.82 27.05 -2.22
N GLN A 260 11.62 26.12 -3.16
CA GLN A 260 11.64 26.40 -4.59
C GLN A 260 10.60 27.46 -4.98
N SER A 261 9.40 27.42 -4.40
CA SER A 261 8.35 28.43 -4.64
C SER A 261 8.71 29.81 -4.09
N GLN A 262 9.40 29.88 -2.95
CA GLN A 262 9.89 31.13 -2.35
C GLN A 262 11.06 31.70 -3.15
N VAL A 263 11.96 30.86 -3.64
CA VAL A 263 13.04 31.23 -4.55
C VAL A 263 12.44 31.75 -5.86
N ASN A 264 11.52 31.01 -6.49
CA ASN A 264 10.83 31.44 -7.72
C ASN A 264 10.08 32.77 -7.51
N ARG A 265 9.44 32.97 -6.35
CA ARG A 265 8.77 34.22 -6.01
C ARG A 265 9.74 35.39 -5.79
N SER A 266 10.92 35.14 -5.23
CA SER A 266 11.99 36.13 -5.05
C SER A 266 12.69 36.47 -6.36
N LEU A 267 12.73 35.53 -7.30
CA LEU A 267 13.16 35.73 -8.69
C LEU A 267 12.09 36.47 -9.54
N SER A 268 10.84 36.56 -9.06
CA SER A 268 9.70 37.14 -9.79
C SER A 268 9.28 38.55 -9.33
N THR A 269 9.96 39.19 -8.37
CA THR A 269 9.70 40.62 -8.06
C THR A 269 10.33 41.50 -9.14
N PRO A 270 9.56 42.17 -10.02
CA PRO A 270 10.11 43.02 -11.06
C PRO A 270 10.17 44.47 -10.58
N GLU A 271 11.36 45.03 -10.44
CA GLU A 271 11.55 46.49 -10.41
C GLU A 271 12.66 46.95 -11.38
N ALA A 272 12.24 47.86 -12.27
CA ALA A 272 12.97 48.66 -13.25
C ALA A 272 14.09 47.97 -14.06
N LEU A 273 13.71 47.41 -15.22
CA LEU A 273 14.63 47.13 -16.34
C LEU A 273 15.46 48.39 -16.66
N ILE A 274 16.80 48.26 -16.69
CA ILE A 274 17.70 49.33 -17.09
C ILE A 274 17.47 49.62 -18.59
N PRO A 275 17.07 50.84 -18.99
CA PRO A 275 16.86 51.14 -20.41
C PRO A 275 18.15 51.02 -21.22
N LEU A 276 18.09 50.38 -22.39
CA LEU A 276 19.25 50.17 -23.29
C LEU A 276 20.01 51.48 -23.61
N ALA A 277 19.27 52.57 -23.85
CA ALA A 277 19.85 53.88 -24.15
C ALA A 277 20.73 54.42 -23.00
N ARG A 278 20.40 54.07 -21.74
CA ARG A 278 21.16 54.50 -20.57
C ARG A 278 22.48 53.75 -20.46
N VAL A 279 22.47 52.45 -20.76
CA VAL A 279 23.69 51.63 -20.84
C VAL A 279 24.60 52.10 -21.97
N ALA A 280 24.02 52.41 -23.13
CA ALA A 280 24.78 52.95 -24.27
C ALA A 280 25.49 54.27 -23.94
N CYS A 281 24.82 55.19 -23.23
CA CYS A 281 25.43 56.44 -22.80
C CYS A 281 26.64 56.20 -21.87
N GLU A 282 26.54 55.28 -20.91
CA GLU A 282 27.65 54.91 -20.01
C GLU A 282 28.80 54.20 -20.74
N LEU A 283 28.52 53.56 -21.88
CA LEU A 283 29.52 52.96 -22.77
C LEU A 283 30.11 53.98 -23.78
N GLY A 284 29.62 55.23 -23.81
CA GLY A 284 30.06 56.25 -24.76
C GLY A 284 29.54 56.03 -26.18
N LEU A 285 28.49 55.23 -26.37
CA LEU A 285 27.89 54.93 -27.65
C LEU A 285 26.71 55.87 -27.95
N PRO A 286 26.52 56.30 -29.21
CA PRO A 286 25.34 57.07 -29.59
C PRO A 286 24.09 56.19 -29.44
N PRO A 287 23.03 56.65 -28.74
CA PRO A 287 21.80 55.89 -28.59
C PRO A 287 21.01 55.76 -29.90
N GLU A 288 21.33 56.59 -30.89
CA GLU A 288 20.74 56.61 -32.23
C GLU A 288 21.48 55.61 -33.13
N GLY A 289 20.93 54.40 -33.29
CA GLY A 289 21.49 53.35 -34.15
C GLY A 289 21.63 51.97 -33.51
N LEU A 290 21.27 51.83 -32.22
CA LEU A 290 21.27 50.54 -31.53
C LEU A 290 20.10 49.66 -32.00
N ASP A 291 20.38 48.37 -32.15
CA ASP A 291 19.33 47.38 -32.37
C ASP A 291 18.37 47.38 -31.17
N LYS A 292 17.09 47.63 -31.44
CA LYS A 292 16.04 47.67 -30.42
C LYS A 292 15.76 46.29 -29.79
N GLN A 293 16.25 45.21 -30.42
CA GLN A 293 16.16 43.85 -29.89
C GLN A 293 17.36 43.46 -29.02
N MET A 294 18.45 44.24 -29.05
CA MET A 294 19.64 43.97 -28.25
C MET A 294 19.40 44.25 -26.77
N LYS A 295 19.78 43.31 -25.90
CA LYS A 295 19.61 43.47 -24.46
C LYS A 295 20.75 44.29 -23.85
N PRO A 296 20.49 45.03 -22.75
CA PRO A 296 21.51 45.87 -22.14
C PRO A 296 22.76 45.12 -21.65
N ILE A 297 22.63 43.87 -21.20
CA ILE A 297 23.78 43.07 -20.75
C ILE A 297 24.64 42.57 -21.92
N ASP A 298 24.02 42.18 -23.03
CA ASP A 298 24.73 41.75 -24.25
C ASP A 298 25.49 42.92 -24.89
N LEU A 299 24.92 44.13 -24.87
CA LEU A 299 25.61 45.34 -25.33
C LEU A 299 26.91 45.60 -24.53
N VAL A 300 26.90 45.36 -23.21
CA VAL A 300 28.09 45.51 -22.35
C VAL A 300 29.11 44.40 -22.66
N MET A 301 28.65 43.16 -22.80
CA MET A 301 29.51 42.02 -23.14
C MET A 301 30.22 42.23 -24.48
N GLU A 302 29.49 42.68 -25.51
CA GLU A 302 30.04 42.91 -26.86
C GLU A 302 31.00 44.11 -26.89
N THR A 303 30.56 45.26 -26.36
CA THR A 303 31.35 46.51 -26.40
C THR A 303 32.64 46.39 -25.57
N ARG A 304 32.60 45.67 -24.45
CA ARG A 304 33.75 45.52 -23.54
C ARG A 304 34.50 44.21 -23.73
N SER A 305 34.03 43.33 -24.62
CA SER A 305 34.58 41.98 -24.83
C SER A 305 34.75 41.21 -23.51
N THR A 306 33.71 41.17 -22.69
CA THR A 306 33.71 40.54 -21.36
C THR A 306 32.68 39.42 -21.26
N ASP A 307 32.91 38.49 -20.34
CA ASP A 307 31.94 37.44 -19.98
C ASP A 307 30.77 38.01 -19.13
N LEU A 308 29.78 37.15 -18.87
CA LEU A 308 28.58 37.51 -18.10
C LEU A 308 28.93 38.05 -16.70
N ILE A 309 29.97 37.50 -16.07
CA ILE A 309 30.43 37.90 -14.75
C ILE A 309 31.01 39.33 -14.80
N GLY A 310 31.87 39.62 -15.78
CA GLY A 310 32.43 40.95 -15.93
C GLY A 310 31.41 42.00 -16.38
N ALA A 311 30.42 41.63 -17.21
CA ALA A 311 29.30 42.51 -17.56
C ALA A 311 28.39 42.80 -16.36
N ALA A 312 28.08 41.78 -15.55
CA ALA A 312 27.31 41.93 -14.31
C ALA A 312 28.04 42.81 -13.29
N TYR A 313 29.36 42.66 -13.15
CA TYR A 313 30.16 43.52 -12.28
C TYR A 313 30.09 44.99 -12.72
N TRP A 314 30.30 45.23 -14.02
CA TRP A 314 30.27 46.58 -14.60
C TRP A 314 28.90 47.26 -14.48
N LEU A 315 27.81 46.50 -14.70
CA LEU A 315 26.44 46.99 -14.53
C LEU A 315 26.11 47.26 -13.06
N THR A 316 26.56 46.39 -12.15
CA THR A 316 26.36 46.55 -10.70
C THR A 316 27.04 47.81 -10.18
N GLU A 317 28.24 48.10 -10.68
CA GLU A 317 28.99 49.31 -10.32
C GLU A 317 28.24 50.61 -10.69
N ARG A 318 27.55 50.64 -11.85
CA ARG A 318 26.91 51.84 -12.40
C ARG A 318 25.43 52.02 -12.06
N PHE A 319 24.71 50.91 -12.01
CA PHE A 319 23.25 50.91 -11.90
C PHE A 319 22.75 50.24 -10.61
N GLY A 320 23.66 49.68 -9.82
CA GLY A 320 23.36 49.01 -8.56
C GLY A 320 22.99 47.54 -8.72
N ALA A 321 23.15 46.79 -7.63
CA ALA A 321 22.93 45.35 -7.61
C ALA A 321 21.48 44.97 -7.96
N ALA A 322 20.49 45.69 -7.43
CA ALA A 322 19.07 45.39 -7.64
C ALA A 322 18.66 45.45 -9.13
N ALA A 323 19.08 46.48 -9.86
CA ALA A 323 18.75 46.65 -11.28
C ALA A 323 19.53 45.68 -12.19
N THR A 324 20.73 45.30 -11.77
CA THR A 324 21.59 44.36 -12.51
C THR A 324 21.10 42.92 -12.38
N MET A 325 20.59 42.53 -11.20
CA MET A 325 20.06 41.20 -10.94
C MET A 325 18.95 40.78 -11.93
N GLY A 326 18.08 41.72 -12.35
CA GLY A 326 17.04 41.44 -13.34
C GLY A 326 17.61 41.04 -14.70
N LEU A 327 18.60 41.77 -15.20
CA LEU A 327 19.25 41.49 -16.49
C LEU A 327 20.08 40.20 -16.45
N VAL A 328 20.77 39.94 -15.34
CA VAL A 328 21.55 38.72 -15.14
C VAL A 328 20.63 37.52 -15.04
N ASN A 329 19.52 37.60 -14.28
CA ASN A 329 18.57 36.49 -14.16
C ASN A 329 17.89 36.19 -15.49
N GLU A 330 17.49 37.20 -16.27
CA GLU A 330 16.91 36.99 -17.60
C GLU A 330 17.91 36.31 -18.55
N ARG A 331 19.17 36.76 -18.55
CA ARG A 331 20.23 36.17 -19.38
C ARG A 331 20.64 34.78 -18.91
N VAL A 332 20.67 34.53 -17.60
CA VAL A 332 20.89 33.19 -17.02
C VAL A 332 19.72 32.29 -17.34
N GLN A 333 18.47 32.75 -17.26
CA GLN A 333 17.32 31.97 -17.68
C GLN A 333 17.38 31.64 -19.17
N GLU A 334 17.79 32.57 -20.04
CA GLU A 334 18.02 32.27 -21.46
C GLU A 334 19.18 31.30 -21.67
N ILE A 335 20.32 31.48 -21.00
CA ILE A 335 21.44 30.52 -21.06
C ILE A 335 21.01 29.15 -20.55
N VAL A 336 20.24 29.09 -19.46
CA VAL A 336 19.72 27.85 -18.88
C VAL A 336 18.66 27.23 -19.79
N THR A 337 17.82 28.03 -20.45
CA THR A 337 16.78 27.54 -21.37
C THR A 337 17.38 27.14 -22.73
N GLU A 338 18.46 27.78 -23.16
CA GLU A 338 19.20 27.50 -24.40
C GLU A 338 20.31 26.44 -24.20
N GLN A 339 20.75 26.14 -22.96
CA GLN A 339 21.83 25.18 -22.64
C GLN A 339 21.42 23.99 -21.74
N ILE A 340 20.13 23.75 -21.46
CA ILE A 340 19.69 22.44 -20.96
C ILE A 340 19.38 21.55 -22.17
N PRO A 341 20.14 20.48 -22.47
CA PRO A 341 19.62 19.40 -23.30
C PRO A 341 18.47 18.76 -22.54
N GLY A 342 17.31 18.66 -23.19
CA GLY A 342 16.08 18.11 -22.63
C GLY A 342 16.26 16.74 -21.98
N GLY A 343 15.40 16.44 -21.01
CA GLY A 343 15.19 15.05 -20.59
C GLY A 343 14.89 14.18 -21.81
N PHE A 344 15.36 12.93 -21.78
CA PHE A 344 15.13 11.99 -22.86
C PHE A 344 13.64 11.92 -23.22
N ILE A 345 13.32 12.09 -24.50
CA ILE A 345 11.95 11.99 -25.00
C ILE A 345 11.78 10.58 -25.56
N PRO A 346 11.02 9.70 -24.88
CA PRO A 346 10.82 8.34 -25.36
C PRO A 346 10.00 8.31 -26.67
N PRO A 347 10.21 7.31 -27.53
CA PRO A 347 9.37 7.10 -28.72
C PRO A 347 7.89 7.07 -28.34
N ARG A 348 7.01 7.64 -29.17
CA ARG A 348 5.58 7.70 -28.86
C ARG A 348 4.97 6.28 -28.85
N PRO A 349 4.23 5.88 -27.80
CA PRO A 349 3.53 4.61 -27.80
C PRO A 349 2.43 4.56 -28.85
N GLU A 350 2.37 3.47 -29.62
CA GLU A 350 1.32 3.20 -30.60
C GLU A 350 0.46 2.02 -30.12
N ARG A 351 -0.83 2.31 -29.88
CA ARG A 351 -1.74 1.34 -29.26
C ARG A 351 -2.18 0.27 -30.24
N ASP A 352 -2.35 0.64 -31.50
CA ASP A 352 -2.85 -0.25 -32.55
C ASP A 352 -1.83 -1.35 -32.92
N LYS A 353 -0.56 -1.15 -32.53
CA LYS A 353 0.55 -2.09 -32.74
C LYS A 353 0.84 -2.99 -31.55
N TRP A 354 0.24 -2.72 -30.39
CA TRP A 354 0.53 -3.47 -29.18
C TRP A 354 0.09 -4.94 -29.25
N ASP A 355 -1.07 -5.22 -29.85
CA ASP A 355 -1.57 -6.60 -29.93
C ASP A 355 -0.64 -7.50 -30.76
N GLU A 356 -0.01 -6.96 -31.81
CA GLU A 356 0.99 -7.65 -32.64
C GLU A 356 2.26 -7.99 -31.83
N VAL A 357 2.79 -7.00 -31.09
CA VAL A 357 3.95 -7.18 -30.21
C VAL A 357 3.64 -8.17 -29.08
N LYS A 358 2.47 -8.05 -28.45
CA LYS A 358 2.00 -8.94 -27.39
C LYS A 358 1.86 -10.37 -27.90
N ASP A 359 1.30 -10.57 -29.08
CA ASP A 359 1.17 -11.90 -29.70
C ASP A 359 2.55 -12.52 -29.98
N ASN A 360 3.54 -11.74 -30.45
CA ASN A 360 4.91 -12.23 -30.61
C ASN A 360 5.51 -12.69 -29.26
N LEU A 361 5.40 -11.85 -28.22
CA LEU A 361 5.94 -12.16 -26.89
C LEU A 361 5.28 -13.38 -26.25
N THR A 362 3.96 -13.51 -26.38
CA THR A 362 3.19 -14.57 -25.69
C THR A 362 3.04 -15.85 -26.50
N LYS A 363 2.83 -15.76 -27.82
CA LYS A 363 2.60 -16.94 -28.68
C LYS A 363 3.91 -17.48 -29.26
N ALA A 364 4.76 -16.62 -29.82
CA ALA A 364 6.01 -17.07 -30.44
C ALA A 364 7.10 -17.35 -29.40
N ARG A 365 7.23 -16.49 -28.39
CA ARG A 365 8.27 -16.60 -27.35
C ARG A 365 7.79 -17.27 -26.06
N GLN A 366 6.50 -17.64 -25.98
CA GLN A 366 5.89 -18.36 -24.86
C GLN A 366 6.07 -17.67 -23.50
N LEU A 367 6.27 -16.34 -23.48
CA LEU A 367 6.39 -15.58 -22.24
C LEU A 367 5.02 -15.48 -21.54
N PRO A 368 4.97 -15.53 -20.19
CA PRO A 368 3.70 -15.46 -19.48
C PRO A 368 2.92 -14.18 -19.76
N THR A 369 1.69 -14.31 -20.27
CA THR A 369 0.81 -13.17 -20.61
C THR A 369 0.63 -12.21 -19.43
N LYS A 370 0.50 -12.73 -18.21
CA LYS A 370 0.37 -11.92 -16.99
C LYS A 370 1.60 -11.02 -16.74
N LEU A 371 2.80 -11.52 -17.05
CA LEU A 371 4.03 -10.75 -16.87
C LEU A 371 4.14 -9.67 -17.96
N VAL A 372 3.90 -10.04 -19.23
CA VAL A 372 3.91 -9.11 -20.38
C VAL A 372 2.92 -7.95 -20.16
N GLU A 373 1.68 -8.26 -19.80
CA GLU A 373 0.64 -7.25 -19.56
C GLU A 373 0.96 -6.36 -18.35
N ARG A 374 1.57 -6.92 -17.31
CA ARG A 374 2.02 -6.15 -16.15
C ARG A 374 3.06 -5.10 -16.54
N LEU A 375 4.12 -5.51 -17.22
CA LEU A 375 5.20 -4.60 -17.62
C LEU A 375 4.68 -3.51 -18.58
N HIS A 376 3.73 -3.85 -19.46
CA HIS A 376 3.06 -2.88 -20.32
C HIS A 376 2.18 -1.91 -19.53
N HIS A 377 1.39 -2.39 -18.56
CA HIS A 377 0.56 -1.53 -17.71
C HIS A 377 1.40 -0.60 -16.81
N GLU A 378 2.58 -1.05 -16.40
CA GLU A 378 3.57 -0.24 -15.68
C GLU A 378 4.31 0.75 -16.60
N GLY A 379 4.08 0.71 -17.91
CA GLY A 379 4.69 1.60 -18.90
C GLY A 379 6.16 1.31 -19.18
N LEU A 380 6.67 0.14 -18.76
CA LEU A 380 8.07 -0.24 -18.93
C LEU A 380 8.36 -0.73 -20.34
N ILE A 381 7.36 -1.35 -20.96
CA ILE A 381 7.41 -1.83 -22.34
C ILE A 381 6.18 -1.36 -23.11
N TYR A 382 6.32 -1.08 -24.40
CA TYR A 382 5.21 -0.75 -25.30
C TYR A 382 5.63 -0.91 -26.77
N ALA A 383 4.69 -0.78 -27.70
CA ALA A 383 4.96 -0.81 -29.14
C ALA A 383 5.16 0.60 -29.71
N ASP A 384 6.15 0.79 -30.58
CA ASP A 384 6.25 2.01 -31.41
C ASP A 384 5.43 1.91 -32.71
N ASP A 385 5.46 2.98 -33.51
CA ASP A 385 4.76 3.06 -34.80
C ASP A 385 5.24 2.03 -35.83
N GLY A 386 6.50 1.60 -35.71
CA GLY A 386 7.12 0.53 -36.50
C GLY A 386 6.77 -0.88 -36.03
N GLY A 387 6.04 -1.05 -34.93
CA GLY A 387 5.74 -2.37 -34.36
C GLY A 387 6.91 -3.00 -33.60
N ARG A 388 7.93 -2.21 -33.25
CA ARG A 388 9.06 -2.66 -32.43
C ARG A 388 8.69 -2.58 -30.95
N LEU A 389 9.29 -3.46 -30.15
CA LEU A 389 9.17 -3.41 -28.70
C LEU A 389 10.11 -2.32 -28.17
N ILE A 390 9.53 -1.31 -27.53
CA ILE A 390 10.29 -0.29 -26.81
C ILE A 390 10.38 -0.68 -25.34
N CYS A 391 11.58 -0.67 -24.78
CA CYS A 391 11.83 -0.86 -23.35
C CYS A 391 12.50 0.40 -22.77
N LEU A 392 11.93 0.97 -21.72
CA LEU A 392 12.43 2.22 -21.14
C LEU A 392 13.61 1.99 -20.19
N TYR A 393 14.58 2.90 -20.24
CA TYR A 393 15.63 3.04 -19.22
C TYR A 393 15.19 4.04 -18.18
N ARG A 394 15.41 3.67 -16.92
CA ARG A 394 15.09 4.51 -15.76
C ARG A 394 16.26 4.56 -14.81
N ASP A 395 16.42 5.70 -14.13
CA ASP A 395 17.26 5.74 -12.93
C ASP A 395 16.54 5.05 -11.75
N PHE A 396 17.22 4.92 -10.61
CA PHE A 396 16.63 4.35 -9.39
C PHE A 396 15.63 5.29 -8.70
N GLU A 397 15.43 6.51 -9.21
CA GLU A 397 14.34 7.42 -8.85
C GLU A 397 13.15 7.30 -9.81
N GLU A 398 13.15 6.28 -10.69
CA GLU A 398 12.13 5.97 -11.70
C GLU A 398 11.96 7.03 -12.80
N ARG A 399 12.90 7.97 -12.96
CA ARG A 399 12.88 8.93 -14.07
C ARG A 399 13.32 8.27 -15.36
N VAL A 400 12.61 8.52 -16.45
CA VAL A 400 12.98 8.00 -17.78
C VAL A 400 14.22 8.72 -18.29
N THR A 401 15.27 7.97 -18.58
CA THR A 401 16.57 8.51 -19.00
C THR A 401 17.05 7.96 -20.34
N GLY A 402 16.31 7.02 -20.93
CA GLY A 402 16.62 6.42 -22.23
C GLY A 402 15.59 5.36 -22.62
N ALA A 403 15.83 4.70 -23.76
CA ALA A 403 15.09 3.52 -24.19
C ALA A 403 15.89 2.69 -25.18
N VAL A 404 15.49 1.43 -25.34
CA VAL A 404 15.93 0.53 -26.41
C VAL A 404 14.74 0.12 -27.26
N ALA A 405 14.91 0.10 -28.57
CA ALA A 405 13.98 -0.53 -29.50
C ALA A 405 14.49 -1.92 -29.87
N ILE A 406 13.62 -2.91 -29.77
CA ILE A 406 13.88 -4.31 -30.13
C ILE A 406 12.97 -4.66 -31.30
N ASP A 407 13.57 -5.00 -32.43
CA ASP A 407 12.84 -5.54 -33.57
C ASP A 407 12.46 -7.01 -33.28
N LEU A 408 11.17 -7.30 -33.35
CA LEU A 408 10.61 -8.64 -33.11
C LEU A 408 10.35 -9.43 -34.41
N GLY A 409 10.82 -8.91 -35.56
CA GLY A 409 10.56 -9.38 -36.92
C GLY A 409 10.62 -10.90 -37.18
N LEU A 410 9.81 -11.32 -38.17
CA LEU A 410 9.51 -12.68 -38.60
C LEU A 410 10.69 -13.36 -39.32
N GLU A 411 10.91 -14.64 -39.00
CA GLU A 411 11.95 -15.58 -39.49
C GLU A 411 13.34 -15.45 -38.84
N GLU A 412 13.67 -16.39 -37.95
CA GLU A 412 14.89 -17.23 -38.06
C GLU A 412 14.79 -18.42 -37.09
N LEU A 413 13.86 -19.33 -37.37
CA LEU A 413 14.01 -20.76 -37.01
C LEU A 413 14.99 -21.36 -38.03
N GLY A 414 16.28 -21.09 -37.83
CA GLY A 414 17.37 -21.55 -38.69
C GLY A 414 18.58 -21.93 -37.83
N SER A 415 18.98 -23.19 -37.93
CA SER A 415 19.85 -23.93 -37.01
C SER A 415 21.33 -23.51 -36.94
N ASP A 416 21.69 -22.24 -37.15
CA ASP A 416 23.07 -21.77 -37.01
C ASP A 416 23.19 -20.23 -36.81
N SER A 417 22.16 -19.57 -36.27
CA SER A 417 22.09 -18.11 -36.23
C SER A 417 22.56 -17.50 -34.91
N LYS A 418 23.87 -17.24 -34.81
CA LYS A 418 24.42 -16.09 -34.05
C LYS A 418 24.07 -14.74 -34.73
N SER A 419 22.89 -14.65 -35.35
CA SER A 419 22.46 -13.58 -36.25
C SER A 419 21.58 -12.58 -35.50
N ILE A 420 22.26 -11.60 -34.89
CA ILE A 420 21.84 -10.19 -34.78
C ILE A 420 20.39 -9.97 -34.36
N ARG A 421 20.08 -10.17 -33.07
CA ARG A 421 19.03 -9.38 -32.41
C ARG A 421 19.41 -7.91 -32.60
N LYS A 422 18.66 -7.15 -33.40
CA LYS A 422 18.93 -5.73 -33.61
C LYS A 422 18.23 -4.91 -32.52
N SER A 423 18.67 -5.08 -31.28
CA SER A 423 18.39 -4.08 -30.24
C SER A 423 19.15 -2.81 -30.62
N MET A 424 18.45 -1.68 -30.59
CA MET A 424 19.02 -0.37 -30.90
C MET A 424 18.67 0.59 -29.79
N THR A 425 19.69 1.07 -29.09
CA THR A 425 19.53 2.16 -28.13
C THR A 425 19.03 3.41 -28.85
N ILE A 426 17.99 4.04 -28.31
CA ILE A 426 17.42 5.26 -28.90
C ILE A 426 18.33 6.44 -28.63
N ASP A 427 18.59 7.26 -29.66
CA ASP A 427 19.39 8.46 -29.57
C ASP A 427 18.94 9.37 -28.41
N GLY A 428 19.91 9.87 -27.64
CA GLY A 428 19.66 10.67 -26.44
C GLY A 428 19.49 9.88 -25.14
N SER A 429 19.56 8.55 -25.18
CA SER A 429 19.55 7.71 -23.99
C SER A 429 20.83 7.85 -23.15
N LYS A 430 20.69 7.93 -21.82
CA LYS A 430 21.82 7.97 -20.88
C LYS A 430 22.28 6.54 -20.52
N LEU A 431 23.46 6.17 -21.01
CA LEU A 431 24.06 4.84 -20.79
C LEU A 431 24.71 4.63 -19.42
N THR A 432 24.82 5.67 -18.59
CA THR A 432 25.38 5.58 -17.23
C THR A 432 24.43 6.08 -16.17
N GLY A 433 23.23 6.51 -16.58
CA GLY A 433 22.24 7.16 -15.72
C GLY A 433 20.86 6.51 -15.80
N GLY A 434 20.76 5.30 -16.33
CA GLY A 434 19.55 4.51 -16.24
C GLY A 434 19.63 3.20 -17.00
N TRP A 435 18.77 2.27 -16.58
CA TRP A 435 18.75 0.89 -17.03
C TRP A 435 17.31 0.42 -17.21
N CYS A 436 17.12 -0.62 -18.02
CA CYS A 436 15.85 -1.32 -18.01
C CYS A 436 15.85 -2.31 -16.85
N TYR A 437 14.83 -2.26 -16.00
CA TYR A 437 14.68 -3.21 -14.90
C TYR A 437 13.24 -3.35 -14.46
N PHE A 438 12.92 -4.52 -13.91
CA PHE A 438 11.65 -4.80 -13.25
C PHE A 438 11.84 -5.73 -12.04
N GLN A 439 10.90 -5.69 -11.10
CA GLN A 439 10.96 -6.48 -9.87
C GLN A 439 9.94 -7.64 -9.90
N ALA A 440 10.30 -8.78 -9.29
CA ALA A 440 9.38 -9.83 -8.88
C ALA A 440 9.68 -10.29 -7.44
N PRO A 441 8.71 -10.25 -6.50
CA PRO A 441 7.36 -9.67 -6.64
C PRO A 441 7.41 -8.14 -6.76
N ARG A 442 6.30 -7.52 -7.19
CA ARG A 442 6.23 -6.08 -7.57
C ARG A 442 6.68 -5.09 -6.48
N GLN A 443 6.63 -5.48 -5.22
CA GLN A 443 6.93 -4.62 -4.08
C GLN A 443 7.69 -5.42 -3.03
N GLY A 444 8.70 -4.79 -2.42
CA GLY A 444 9.53 -5.41 -1.40
C GLY A 444 10.94 -4.82 -1.45
N ALA A 445 11.69 -4.94 -0.36
CA ALA A 445 13.13 -4.67 -0.40
C ALA A 445 13.78 -5.68 -1.35
N ILE A 446 14.70 -5.22 -2.20
CA ILE A 446 15.37 -6.08 -3.17
C ILE A 446 16.42 -6.89 -2.43
N ASP A 447 16.26 -8.21 -2.45
CA ASP A 447 17.17 -9.15 -1.80
C ASP A 447 18.20 -9.70 -2.80
N LEU A 448 17.88 -9.72 -4.09
CA LEU A 448 18.69 -10.27 -5.16
C LEU A 448 18.58 -9.40 -6.41
N VAL A 449 19.69 -9.16 -7.11
CA VAL A 449 19.71 -8.60 -8.46
C VAL A 449 20.21 -9.64 -9.43
N VAL A 450 19.43 -9.91 -10.47
CA VAL A 450 19.87 -10.76 -11.59
C VAL A 450 20.14 -9.86 -12.78
N VAL A 451 21.36 -9.93 -13.31
CA VAL A 451 21.80 -9.15 -14.46
C VAL A 451 21.72 -9.98 -15.73
N LEU A 452 20.99 -9.48 -16.74
CA LEU A 452 20.77 -10.16 -18.02
C LEU A 452 21.09 -9.25 -19.21
N GLU A 453 21.25 -9.84 -20.39
CA GLU A 453 21.59 -9.10 -21.62
C GLU A 453 20.44 -8.25 -22.16
N ASP A 454 19.21 -8.75 -22.08
CA ASP A 454 18.04 -8.06 -22.59
C ASP A 454 16.78 -8.38 -21.77
N VAL A 455 15.70 -7.64 -22.04
CA VAL A 455 14.42 -7.75 -21.32
C VAL A 455 13.73 -9.10 -21.59
N LEU A 456 13.95 -9.70 -22.76
CA LEU A 456 13.32 -10.97 -23.12
C LEU A 456 13.95 -12.11 -22.31
N GLU A 457 15.28 -12.15 -22.24
CA GLU A 457 16.01 -13.10 -21.39
C GLU A 457 15.64 -12.88 -19.92
N ALA A 458 15.52 -11.63 -19.47
CA ALA A 458 15.09 -11.31 -18.11
C ALA A 458 13.70 -11.86 -17.79
N MET A 459 12.75 -11.74 -18.70
CA MET A 459 11.40 -12.30 -18.54
C MET A 459 11.41 -13.84 -18.57
N ALA A 460 12.25 -14.44 -19.40
CA ALA A 460 12.40 -15.89 -19.48
C ALA A 460 13.00 -16.47 -18.19
N TYR A 461 14.11 -15.91 -17.73
CA TYR A 461 14.75 -16.28 -16.47
C TYR A 461 13.79 -16.11 -15.28
N ALA A 462 13.09 -14.97 -15.19
CA ALA A 462 12.11 -14.71 -14.14
C ALA A 462 10.96 -15.74 -14.12
N THR A 463 10.64 -16.33 -15.27
CA THR A 463 9.61 -17.36 -15.42
C THR A 463 10.12 -18.73 -14.99
N LEU A 464 11.31 -19.11 -15.46
CA LEU A 464 11.95 -20.40 -15.17
C LEU A 464 12.32 -20.55 -13.69
N LYS A 465 12.88 -19.49 -13.12
CA LYS A 465 13.51 -19.50 -11.80
C LYS A 465 12.64 -18.76 -10.81
N ALA A 466 11.32 -19.02 -10.77
CA ALA A 466 10.41 -18.38 -9.84
C ALA A 466 10.94 -18.49 -8.39
N GLN A 467 11.63 -17.45 -7.90
CA GLN A 467 12.32 -17.48 -6.61
C GLN A 467 11.39 -16.96 -5.50
N GLU A 468 11.59 -17.46 -4.28
CA GLU A 468 10.96 -16.93 -3.07
C GLU A 468 11.57 -15.59 -2.60
N ARG A 469 12.65 -15.13 -3.26
CA ARG A 469 13.37 -13.89 -2.95
C ARG A 469 12.85 -12.71 -3.77
N ASN A 470 12.86 -11.52 -3.18
CA ASN A 470 12.53 -10.31 -3.92
C ASN A 470 13.66 -9.95 -4.89
N THR A 471 13.42 -10.20 -6.17
CA THR A 471 14.44 -10.14 -7.21
C THR A 471 14.21 -8.94 -8.13
N LEU A 472 15.26 -8.16 -8.35
CA LEU A 472 15.34 -7.14 -9.40
C LEU A 472 16.03 -7.75 -10.62
N PHE A 473 15.33 -7.78 -11.75
CA PHE A 473 15.92 -8.17 -13.03
C PHE A 473 16.44 -6.91 -13.70
N LEU A 474 17.75 -6.80 -13.79
CA LEU A 474 18.45 -5.65 -14.32
C LEU A 474 19.06 -6.01 -15.68
N VAL A 475 18.78 -5.17 -16.67
CA VAL A 475 19.13 -5.47 -18.06
C VAL A 475 20.27 -4.58 -18.52
N GLY A 476 21.29 -5.21 -19.09
CA GLY A 476 22.40 -4.55 -19.77
C GLY A 476 21.94 -3.83 -21.04
N HIS A 477 22.75 -2.89 -21.51
CA HIS A 477 22.54 -2.21 -22.78
C HIS A 477 23.85 -2.22 -23.59
N GLU A 478 23.85 -1.67 -24.80
CA GLU A 478 24.98 -1.72 -25.75
C GLU A 478 26.33 -1.22 -25.18
N GLY A 479 26.29 -0.38 -24.15
CA GLY A 479 27.49 0.14 -23.47
C GLY A 479 28.04 -0.79 -22.37
N GLY A 480 27.32 -1.86 -22.01
CA GLY A 480 27.71 -2.83 -20.99
C GLY A 480 27.89 -2.27 -19.58
N TRP A 481 27.55 -1.00 -19.33
CA TRP A 481 27.80 -0.34 -18.06
C TRP A 481 26.73 -0.70 -17.02
N MET A 482 27.15 -1.15 -15.85
CA MET A 482 26.28 -1.54 -14.75
C MET A 482 26.40 -0.57 -13.57
N PRO A 483 25.36 -0.45 -12.72
CA PRO A 483 25.37 0.39 -11.52
C PRO A 483 26.08 -0.29 -10.33
N GLY A 484 27.36 -0.66 -10.48
CA GLY A 484 28.09 -1.46 -9.48
C GLY A 484 28.10 -0.86 -8.07
N ASP A 485 28.29 0.46 -7.98
CA ASP A 485 28.30 1.20 -6.71
C ASP A 485 26.94 1.10 -6.00
N GLU A 486 25.83 1.11 -6.74
CA GLU A 486 24.49 0.95 -6.18
C GLU A 486 24.16 -0.51 -5.80
N LEU A 487 24.91 -1.48 -6.32
CA LEU A 487 24.68 -2.91 -6.14
C LEU A 487 25.54 -3.56 -5.05
N GLU A 488 26.49 -2.84 -4.43
CA GLU A 488 27.44 -3.42 -3.44
C GLU A 488 26.79 -4.10 -2.23
N ARG A 489 25.53 -3.77 -1.92
CA ARG A 489 24.82 -4.23 -0.70
C ARG A 489 23.75 -5.28 -0.98
N VAL A 490 23.66 -5.79 -2.19
CA VAL A 490 22.65 -6.75 -2.61
C VAL A 490 23.36 -7.92 -3.29
N ASP A 491 22.86 -9.14 -3.12
CA ASP A 491 23.39 -10.29 -3.84
C ASP A 491 23.19 -10.07 -5.34
N VAL A 492 24.23 -10.30 -6.14
CA VAL A 492 24.17 -10.13 -7.60
C VAL A 492 24.51 -11.43 -8.30
N VAL A 493 23.59 -11.89 -9.14
CA VAL A 493 23.79 -13.01 -10.07
C VAL A 493 23.87 -12.45 -11.48
N VAL A 494 24.95 -12.74 -12.20
CA VAL A 494 25.12 -12.42 -13.61
C VAL A 494 24.70 -13.62 -14.43
N ALA A 495 23.58 -13.48 -15.14
CA ALA A 495 22.95 -14.55 -15.91
C ALA A 495 23.12 -14.39 -17.43
N THR A 496 24.23 -13.79 -17.84
CA THR A 496 24.62 -13.61 -19.24
C THR A 496 26.13 -13.72 -19.38
N ASP A 497 26.59 -14.17 -20.54
CA ASP A 497 28.00 -14.16 -20.94
C ASP A 497 28.42 -12.85 -21.63
N THR A 498 27.50 -11.89 -21.76
CA THR A 498 27.76 -10.56 -22.32
C THR A 498 28.83 -9.82 -21.51
N GLN A 499 29.69 -9.08 -22.20
CA GLN A 499 30.74 -8.29 -21.55
C GLN A 499 30.12 -7.09 -20.82
N LEU A 500 30.20 -7.11 -19.49
CA LEU A 500 29.72 -6.05 -18.60
C LEU A 500 30.88 -5.32 -17.92
N SER A 501 30.67 -4.05 -17.61
CA SER A 501 31.60 -3.15 -16.93
C SER A 501 30.94 -2.58 -15.68
N ASN A 502 31.75 -2.24 -14.66
CA ASN A 502 31.27 -1.67 -13.40
C ASN A 502 30.28 -2.59 -12.64
N LEU A 503 30.56 -3.90 -12.59
CA LEU A 503 29.89 -4.83 -11.67
C LEU A 503 30.43 -4.65 -10.24
N PRO A 504 29.64 -4.98 -9.21
CA PRO A 504 30.12 -4.95 -7.83
C PRO A 504 31.22 -5.99 -7.59
N GLY A 505 31.98 -5.83 -6.50
CA GLY A 505 33.16 -6.66 -6.24
C GLY A 505 32.88 -8.14 -5.98
N GLN A 506 31.64 -8.53 -5.67
CA GLN A 506 31.21 -9.93 -5.50
C GLN A 506 29.96 -10.18 -6.35
N VAL A 507 30.07 -11.12 -7.29
CA VAL A 507 28.96 -11.58 -8.14
C VAL A 507 29.02 -13.10 -8.28
N GLU A 508 27.85 -13.72 -8.41
CA GLU A 508 27.71 -15.12 -8.81
C GLU A 508 27.38 -15.21 -10.30
N TYR A 509 27.77 -16.29 -10.97
CA TYR A 509 27.46 -16.52 -12.38
C TYR A 509 26.56 -17.74 -12.53
N GLU A 510 25.46 -17.58 -13.25
CA GLU A 510 24.55 -18.67 -13.61
C GLU A 510 24.23 -18.51 -15.09
N LEU A 511 24.76 -19.38 -15.96
CA LEU A 511 24.58 -19.25 -17.42
C LEU A 511 23.59 -20.30 -17.94
N PRO A 512 22.84 -20.00 -19.02
CA PRO A 512 21.94 -20.98 -19.63
C PRO A 512 22.75 -22.13 -20.25
N VAL A 513 22.22 -23.34 -20.13
CA VAL A 513 22.76 -24.58 -20.68
C VAL A 513 22.48 -24.69 -22.18
N SER A 514 21.30 -24.24 -22.63
CA SER A 514 20.87 -24.35 -24.03
C SER A 514 21.34 -23.22 -24.94
N GLY A 515 22.09 -22.24 -24.41
CA GLY A 515 22.56 -21.06 -25.15
C GLY A 515 21.81 -19.78 -24.79
N SER A 516 20.50 -19.85 -24.53
CA SER A 516 19.69 -18.73 -24.02
C SER A 516 18.63 -19.18 -23.02
N TRP A 517 18.18 -18.29 -22.12
CA TRP A 517 17.08 -18.57 -21.19
C TRP A 517 15.74 -18.67 -21.92
N GLY A 518 15.60 -17.96 -23.05
CA GLY A 518 14.43 -18.11 -23.92
C GLY A 518 14.26 -19.53 -24.45
N GLU A 519 15.34 -20.18 -24.89
CA GLU A 519 15.32 -21.57 -25.35
C GLU A 519 15.08 -22.56 -24.19
N GLU A 520 15.67 -22.32 -23.02
CA GLU A 520 15.40 -23.13 -21.84
C GLU A 520 13.92 -23.08 -21.43
N LEU A 521 13.29 -21.90 -21.52
CA LEU A 521 11.87 -21.73 -21.21
C LEU A 521 11.00 -22.53 -22.18
N GLN A 522 11.31 -22.48 -23.47
CA GLN A 522 10.57 -23.25 -24.48
C GLN A 522 10.74 -24.76 -24.26
N GLY A 523 11.97 -25.21 -23.96
CA GLY A 523 12.23 -26.61 -23.64
C GLY A 523 11.52 -27.08 -22.36
N TYR A 524 11.52 -26.25 -21.31
CA TYR A 524 10.82 -26.52 -20.06
C TYR A 524 9.31 -26.66 -20.25
N LEU A 525 8.70 -25.75 -21.03
CA LEU A 525 7.26 -25.80 -21.32
C LEU A 525 6.88 -26.99 -22.20
N ALA A 526 7.70 -27.31 -23.22
CA ALA A 526 7.48 -28.50 -24.06
C ALA A 526 7.54 -29.81 -23.24
N GLY A 527 8.52 -29.93 -22.34
CA GLY A 527 8.64 -31.11 -21.47
C GLY A 527 7.53 -31.23 -20.41
N ALA A 528 6.99 -30.11 -19.93
CA ALA A 528 5.86 -30.11 -19.02
C ALA A 528 4.55 -30.58 -19.69
N MET A 529 4.35 -30.23 -20.96
CA MET A 529 3.20 -30.70 -21.76
C MET A 529 3.26 -32.19 -22.07
N GLU A 530 4.45 -32.74 -22.35
CA GLU A 530 4.62 -34.19 -22.56
C GLU A 530 4.33 -35.01 -21.28
N LEU A 531 4.66 -34.48 -20.10
CA LEU A 531 4.35 -35.13 -18.81
C LEU A 531 2.84 -35.15 -18.51
N GLU A 532 2.10 -34.07 -18.83
CA GLU A 532 0.64 -34.03 -18.70
C GLU A 532 -0.07 -34.99 -19.68
N GLU A 533 0.43 -35.15 -20.91
CA GLU A 533 -0.12 -36.11 -21.88
C GLU A 533 0.16 -37.57 -21.47
N VAL A 534 1.32 -37.85 -20.86
CA VAL A 534 1.63 -39.18 -20.32
C VAL A 534 0.73 -39.51 -19.11
N GLU A 535 0.49 -38.56 -18.20
CA GLU A 535 -0.43 -38.75 -17.06
C GLU A 535 -1.89 -38.97 -17.51
N GLN A 536 -2.34 -38.31 -18.58
CA GLN A 536 -3.66 -38.56 -19.18
C GLN A 536 -3.77 -39.90 -19.91
N SER A 537 -2.65 -40.44 -20.44
CA SER A 537 -2.63 -41.74 -21.12
C SER A 537 -2.63 -42.95 -20.18
N VAL A 538 -2.26 -42.76 -18.90
CA VAL A 538 -2.16 -43.82 -17.87
C VAL A 538 -3.46 -43.97 -17.06
N SER A 539 -4.46 -43.09 -17.26
CA SER A 539 -5.77 -43.27 -16.65
C SER A 539 -6.53 -44.42 -17.33
N VAL A 540 -6.38 -45.63 -16.80
CA VAL A 540 -7.24 -46.78 -17.14
C VAL A 540 -8.69 -46.42 -16.77
N PRO A 541 -9.67 -46.55 -17.69
CA PRO A 541 -11.05 -46.25 -17.36
C PRO A 541 -11.58 -47.33 -16.41
N ILE A 542 -11.92 -46.92 -15.18
CA ILE A 542 -12.77 -47.73 -14.30
C ILE A 542 -14.17 -47.68 -14.91
N SER A 543 -14.55 -48.71 -15.65
CA SER A 543 -15.95 -48.96 -16.02
C SER A 543 -16.72 -49.29 -14.74
N ILE A 544 -17.46 -48.31 -14.23
CA ILE A 544 -18.46 -48.55 -13.19
C ILE A 544 -19.67 -49.18 -13.88
N ASP A 545 -19.91 -50.45 -13.57
CA ASP A 545 -21.08 -51.20 -14.01
C ASP A 545 -22.36 -50.56 -13.43
N ARG A 546 -23.30 -50.21 -14.31
CA ARG A 546 -24.48 -49.39 -13.98
C ARG A 546 -25.63 -50.17 -13.32
N ASN A 547 -25.38 -51.40 -12.87
CA ASN A 547 -26.37 -52.28 -12.24
C ASN A 547 -26.27 -52.36 -10.70
N TYR A 548 -25.57 -51.43 -10.05
CA TYR A 548 -25.40 -51.41 -8.58
C TYR A 548 -26.20 -50.30 -7.87
N VAL A 549 -27.25 -49.75 -8.51
CA VAL A 549 -28.10 -48.68 -7.92
C VAL A 549 -29.58 -49.07 -7.80
N GLU A 550 -29.95 -50.35 -8.03
CA GLU A 550 -31.34 -50.82 -7.86
C GLU A 550 -31.55 -51.84 -6.73
N LEU A 551 -30.62 -51.96 -5.77
CA LEU A 551 -30.76 -52.90 -4.64
C LEU A 551 -30.79 -52.26 -3.25
N GLU A 552 -30.70 -50.93 -3.12
CA GLU A 552 -30.81 -50.25 -1.80
C GLU A 552 -32.13 -49.48 -1.59
N GLU A 553 -32.99 -49.34 -2.61
CA GLU A 553 -34.33 -48.71 -2.45
C GLU A 553 -35.45 -49.71 -2.08
N GLU A 554 -35.20 -51.03 -2.04
CA GLU A 554 -36.20 -52.05 -1.62
C GLU A 554 -36.03 -52.59 -0.17
N GLU A 555 -35.07 -52.07 0.61
CA GLU A 555 -34.88 -52.45 2.03
C GLU A 555 -35.35 -51.40 3.06
N GLU A 556 -35.59 -50.14 2.67
CA GLU A 556 -36.13 -49.13 3.59
C GLU A 556 -37.68 -49.13 3.71
N GLU A 557 -38.43 -49.68 2.75
CA GLU A 557 -39.90 -49.80 2.87
C GLU A 557 -40.38 -51.00 3.70
N ARG A 558 -39.50 -51.92 4.13
CA ARG A 558 -39.88 -53.08 4.98
C ARG A 558 -39.70 -52.88 6.48
N HIS A 559 -39.18 -51.73 6.94
CA HIS A 559 -38.94 -51.47 8.36
C HIS A 559 -39.89 -50.46 9.03
N GLN A 560 -40.90 -49.93 8.33
CA GLN A 560 -41.91 -49.04 8.93
C GLN A 560 -43.25 -49.67 9.33
N ASP A 561 -43.48 -50.99 9.14
CA ASP A 561 -44.80 -51.60 9.44
C ASP A 561 -44.81 -52.70 10.52
N ARG A 562 -43.89 -52.66 11.50
CA ARG A 562 -43.98 -53.50 12.70
C ARG A 562 -43.55 -52.77 13.97
N GLY A 563 -44.52 -52.16 14.67
CA GLY A 563 -44.23 -51.57 15.98
C GLY A 563 -45.38 -50.88 16.73
N LEU A 564 -46.65 -51.21 16.47
CA LEU A 564 -47.79 -50.83 17.33
C LEU A 564 -48.53 -52.11 17.76
N SER A 565 -48.26 -52.60 18.98
CA SER A 565 -49.21 -53.32 19.86
C SER A 565 -48.49 -53.84 21.12
N MET A 566 -48.56 -53.05 22.21
CA MET A 566 -49.08 -53.39 23.55
C MET A 566 -48.64 -52.34 24.57
#